data_AF-A0AA90U2S0-F1
#
_entry.id   AF-A0AA90U2S0-F1
#
_cell.length_a   1.000
_cell.length_b   1.000
_cell.length_c   1.000
_cell.angle_alpha   90.00
_cell.angle_beta   90.00
_cell.angle_gamma   90.00
#
_symmetry.space_group_name_H-M   'P 1'
#
loop_
_entity.id
_entity.type
_entity.pdbx_description
1 polymer ?
#
loop_
_entity_poly.entity_id
_entity_poly.type
_entity_poly.pdbx_seq_one_letter_code
_entity_poly.pdbx_strand_id
1 'polypeptide(L)'
;MDSERVVYGSLGAGILATALGLVLFGWVPFFGWIIPGVIGGLAARGAFRGFFSSLIGGAVVSALIVAFALFVPVSEVHSIMLFLNNTYLNNNVFPSLLALMNMNTETLAKSVGIDSIILPAIGGFIGGAMLSRGYVVQEVPDEGGAAPAAAPSEPLDADSK
;
A
#
# COMPACT_ATOMS: atom_id res chain seq x y z
N MET A 1 -6.51 33.64 11.71
CA MET A 1 -6.55 32.62 12.79
C MET A 1 -6.43 31.32 12.03
N ASP A 2 -5.18 31.01 11.70
CA ASP A 2 -4.87 30.16 10.56
C ASP A 2 -4.97 28.73 11.03
N SER A 3 -5.88 27.97 10.42
CA SER A 3 -6.10 26.59 10.81
C SER A 3 -4.99 25.73 10.21
N GLU A 4 -3.86 25.63 10.92
CA GLU A 4 -2.85 24.62 10.64
C GLU A 4 -3.51 23.22 10.66
N ARG A 5 -3.82 22.66 9.49
CA ARG A 5 -4.26 21.27 9.38
C ARG A 5 -3.02 20.38 9.32
N VAL A 6 -2.63 19.86 10.47
CA VAL A 6 -1.67 18.75 10.52
C VAL A 6 -2.34 17.50 9.96
N VAL A 7 -1.95 17.08 8.75
CA VAL A 7 -2.46 15.84 8.16
C VAL A 7 -1.73 14.66 8.79
N TYR A 8 -2.33 14.09 9.83
CA TYR A 8 -1.84 12.87 10.46
C TYR A 8 -2.13 11.66 9.57
N GLY A 9 -1.14 10.77 9.43
CA GLY A 9 -1.37 9.46 8.83
C GLY A 9 -2.35 8.65 9.68
N SER A 10 -2.90 7.57 9.13
CA SER A 10 -3.82 6.70 9.86
C SER A 10 -3.29 5.28 9.95
N LEU A 11 -3.52 4.64 11.11
CA LEU A 11 -3.09 3.25 11.32
C LEU A 11 -3.82 2.30 10.35
N GLY A 12 -5.10 2.58 10.06
CA GLY A 12 -5.89 1.84 9.07
C GLY A 12 -5.36 1.97 7.64
N ALA A 13 -4.94 3.17 7.21
CA ALA A 13 -4.33 3.35 5.90
C ALA A 13 -3.00 2.59 5.80
N GLY A 14 -2.20 2.57 6.87
CA GLY A 14 -1.00 1.75 6.95
C GLY A 14 -1.29 0.26 6.80
N ILE A 15 -2.30 -0.27 7.50
CA ILE A 15 -2.69 -1.69 7.42
C ILE A 15 -3.10 -2.05 5.99
N LEU A 16 -3.99 -1.25 5.39
CA LEU A 16 -4.47 -1.49 4.03
C LEU A 16 -3.33 -1.40 3.02
N ALA A 17 -2.45 -0.40 3.14
CA ALA A 17 -1.30 -0.23 2.26
C ALA A 17 -0.30 -1.40 2.38
N THR A 18 -0.02 -1.89 3.59
CA THR A 18 0.83 -3.07 3.76
C THR A 18 0.16 -4.32 3.20
N ALA A 19 -1.12 -4.54 3.50
CA ALA A 19 -1.83 -5.73 3.03
C ALA A 19 -1.90 -5.77 1.50
N LEU A 20 -2.29 -4.67 0.86
CA LEU A 20 -2.33 -4.57 -0.60
C LEU A 20 -0.92 -4.66 -1.20
N GLY A 21 0.07 -4.03 -0.57
CA GLY A 21 1.46 -4.12 -1.03
C GLY A 21 1.99 -5.55 -0.96
N LEU A 22 1.70 -6.30 0.11
CA LEU A 22 2.09 -7.70 0.24
C LEU A 22 1.36 -8.58 -0.78
N VAL A 23 0.08 -8.32 -1.03
CA VAL A 23 -0.64 -9.01 -2.09
C VAL A 23 0.00 -8.73 -3.44
N LEU A 24 0.43 -7.50 -3.75
CA LEU A 24 0.96 -7.12 -5.07
C LEU A 24 2.45 -7.42 -5.28
N PHE A 25 3.23 -7.50 -4.21
CA PHE A 25 4.69 -7.62 -4.31
C PHE A 25 5.27 -8.76 -3.50
N GLY A 26 4.50 -9.40 -2.61
CA GLY A 26 4.97 -10.45 -1.71
C GLY A 26 5.49 -11.70 -2.42
N TRP A 27 5.14 -11.92 -3.69
CA TRP A 27 5.71 -12.99 -4.51
C TRP A 27 7.09 -12.66 -5.10
N VAL A 28 7.57 -11.42 -4.99
CA VAL A 28 8.87 -11.00 -5.53
C VAL A 28 9.97 -11.32 -4.51
N PRO A 29 10.95 -12.18 -4.84
CA PRO A 29 12.00 -12.56 -3.92
C PRO A 29 12.87 -11.35 -3.50
N PHE A 30 13.44 -11.43 -2.29
CA PHE A 30 14.31 -10.44 -1.63
C PHE A 30 13.65 -9.13 -1.19
N PHE A 31 12.87 -8.47 -2.06
CA PHE A 31 12.34 -7.13 -1.78
C PHE A 31 10.83 -7.09 -1.55
N GLY A 32 10.10 -8.14 -1.95
CA GLY A 32 8.65 -8.19 -1.94
C GLY A 32 7.99 -8.05 -0.56
N TRP A 33 8.75 -8.27 0.51
CA TRP A 33 8.24 -8.27 1.88
C TRP A 33 8.53 -6.96 2.62
N ILE A 34 9.71 -6.37 2.42
CA ILE A 34 10.10 -5.13 3.10
C ILE A 34 9.43 -3.91 2.47
N ILE A 35 9.32 -3.87 1.14
CA ILE A 35 8.75 -2.72 0.41
C ILE A 35 7.31 -2.43 0.84
N PRO A 36 6.39 -3.43 0.92
CA PRO A 36 5.04 -3.20 1.44
C PRO A 36 5.02 -2.66 2.87
N GLY A 37 5.98 -3.13 3.69
CA GLY A 37 6.21 -2.58 5.01
C GLY A 37 6.49 -1.09 4.96
N VAL A 38 7.48 -0.67 4.16
CA VAL A 38 7.86 0.74 3.99
C VAL A 38 6.68 1.59 3.51
N ILE A 39 5.95 1.12 2.50
CA ILE A 39 4.78 1.84 1.97
C ILE A 39 3.70 2.00 3.06
N GLY A 40 3.41 0.95 3.83
CA GLY A 40 2.49 1.03 4.95
C GLY A 40 2.95 1.99 6.05
N GLY A 41 4.25 2.00 6.35
CA GLY A 41 4.86 2.96 7.27
C GLY A 41 4.69 4.40 6.82
N LEU A 42 4.95 4.68 5.54
CA LEU A 42 4.76 6.00 4.93
C LEU A 42 3.29 6.45 5.02
N ALA A 43 2.34 5.54 4.77
CA ALA A 43 0.91 5.82 4.89
C ALA A 43 0.47 6.07 6.34
N ALA A 44 1.07 5.36 7.31
CA ALA A 44 0.77 5.51 8.73
C ALA A 44 1.34 6.80 9.35
N ARG A 45 2.40 7.38 8.75
CA ARG A 45 3.11 8.60 9.19
C ARG A 45 3.47 8.58 10.68
N GLY A 46 4.36 7.66 11.05
CA GLY A 46 4.95 7.57 12.38
C GLY A 46 5.56 6.19 12.62
N ALA A 47 6.75 6.12 13.21
CA ALA A 47 7.52 4.87 13.31
C ALA A 47 6.77 3.75 14.06
N PHE A 48 6.23 4.05 15.25
CA PHE A 48 5.44 3.07 16.01
C PHE A 48 4.15 2.66 15.29
N ARG A 49 3.44 3.64 14.71
CA ARG A 49 2.18 3.38 13.99
C ARG A 49 2.43 2.56 12.74
N GLY A 50 3.50 2.85 12.01
CA GLY A 50 3.97 2.12 10.85
C GLY A 50 4.41 0.69 11.18
N PHE A 51 5.13 0.50 12.28
CA PHE A 51 5.46 -0.84 12.77
C PHE A 51 4.21 -1.67 13.05
N PHE A 52 3.28 -1.15 13.86
CA PHE A 52 2.06 -1.88 14.21
C PHE A 52 1.10 -2.05 13.03
N SER A 53 0.97 -1.06 12.16
CA SER A 53 0.12 -1.17 10.97
C SER A 53 0.66 -2.24 10.02
N SER A 54 1.97 -2.30 9.82
CA SER A 54 2.58 -3.30 8.95
C SER A 54 2.62 -4.68 9.59
N LEU A 55 2.76 -4.77 10.91
CA LEU A 55 2.64 -6.02 11.67
C LEU A 55 1.24 -6.62 11.54
N ILE A 56 0.19 -5.80 11.75
CA ILE A 56 -1.20 -6.25 11.63
C ILE A 56 -1.54 -6.59 10.18
N GLY A 57 -1.18 -5.72 9.23
CA GLY A 57 -1.40 -5.99 7.80
C GLY A 57 -0.70 -7.27 7.35
N GLY A 58 0.53 -7.48 7.82
CA GLY A 58 1.28 -8.71 7.60
C GLY A 58 0.62 -9.95 8.20
N ALA A 59 0.14 -9.87 9.43
CA ALA A 59 -0.57 -10.96 10.08
C ALA A 59 -1.87 -11.34 9.35
N VAL A 60 -2.62 -10.34 8.85
CA VAL A 60 -3.83 -10.57 8.05
C VAL A 60 -3.49 -11.32 6.76
N VAL A 61 -2.48 -10.86 6.01
CA VAL A 61 -2.06 -11.54 4.76
C VAL A 61 -1.50 -12.94 5.04
N SER A 62 -0.73 -13.11 6.11
CA SER A 62 -0.23 -14.42 6.55
C SER A 62 -1.37 -15.41 6.83
N ALA A 63 -2.39 -14.98 7.58
CA ALA A 63 -3.57 -15.80 7.84
C ALA A 63 -4.30 -16.19 6.55
N LEU A 64 -4.40 -15.29 5.58
CA LEU A 64 -4.99 -15.57 4.27
C LEU A 64 -4.16 -16.59 3.47
N ILE A 65 -2.83 -16.46 3.46
CA ILE A 65 -1.94 -17.41 2.78
C ILE A 65 -2.07 -18.79 3.39
N VAL A 66 -2.05 -18.89 4.73
CA VAL A 66 -2.22 -20.16 5.44
C VAL A 66 -3.59 -20.77 5.15
N ALA A 67 -4.67 -19.98 5.22
CA ALA A 67 -6.00 -20.46 4.90
C ALA A 67 -6.08 -20.94 3.44
N PHE A 68 -5.54 -20.18 2.49
CA PHE A 68 -5.54 -20.57 1.08
C PHE A 68 -4.78 -21.89 0.87
N ALA A 69 -3.58 -22.01 1.46
CA ALA A 69 -2.75 -23.20 1.32
C ALA A 69 -3.39 -24.47 1.92
N LEU A 70 -4.19 -24.32 2.99
CA LEU A 70 -4.84 -25.46 3.66
C LEU A 70 -6.20 -25.84 3.04
N PHE A 71 -6.94 -24.87 2.50
CA PHE A 71 -8.32 -25.10 2.05
C PHE A 71 -8.49 -25.15 0.53
N VAL A 72 -7.52 -24.67 -0.26
CA VAL A 72 -7.62 -24.70 -1.72
C VAL A 72 -6.91 -25.95 -2.27
N PRO A 73 -7.60 -26.81 -3.05
CA PRO A 73 -6.96 -27.95 -3.69
C PRO A 73 -5.97 -27.53 -4.78
N VAL A 74 -4.86 -28.26 -4.92
CA VAL A 74 -3.86 -28.03 -5.98
C VAL A 74 -4.48 -28.13 -7.38
N SER A 75 -5.50 -28.97 -7.57
CA SER A 75 -6.22 -29.12 -8.84
C SER A 75 -6.91 -27.82 -9.27
N GLU A 76 -7.47 -27.06 -8.32
CA GLU A 76 -8.11 -25.77 -8.61
C GLU A 76 -7.07 -24.74 -9.06
N VAL A 77 -5.91 -24.70 -8.39
CA VAL A 77 -4.81 -23.83 -8.79
C VAL A 77 -4.33 -24.17 -10.20
N HIS A 78 -4.22 -25.46 -10.55
CA HIS A 78 -3.82 -25.87 -11.89
C HIS A 78 -4.85 -25.47 -12.97
N SER A 79 -6.15 -25.59 -12.66
CA SER A 79 -7.22 -25.08 -13.53
C SER A 79 -7.11 -23.57 -13.76
N ILE A 80 -6.81 -22.79 -12.72
CA ILE A 80 -6.60 -21.34 -12.84
C ILE A 80 -5.35 -21.02 -13.69
N MET A 81 -4.25 -21.76 -13.51
CA MET A 81 -3.03 -21.60 -14.31
C MET A 81 -3.31 -21.81 -15.81
N LEU A 82 -4.05 -22.87 -16.14
CA LEU A 82 -4.43 -23.21 -17.50
C LEU A 82 -5.41 -22.19 -18.08
N PHE A 83 -6.38 -21.72 -17.30
CA PHE A 83 -7.36 -20.71 -17.72
C PHE A 83 -6.71 -19.35 -18.00
N LEU A 84 -5.84 -18.87 -17.10
CA LEU A 84 -5.14 -17.59 -17.30
C LEU A 84 -4.13 -17.65 -18.44
N ASN A 85 -3.51 -18.83 -18.64
CA ASN A 85 -2.46 -19.08 -19.63
C ASN A 85 -1.40 -17.96 -19.71
N ASN A 86 -1.08 -17.36 -18.57
CA ASN A 86 -0.17 -16.24 -18.49
C ASN A 86 1.24 -16.74 -18.14
N THR A 87 2.15 -16.68 -19.10
CA THR A 87 3.53 -17.15 -18.95
C THR A 87 4.25 -16.50 -17.78
N TYR A 88 4.01 -15.21 -17.51
CA TYR A 88 4.67 -14.51 -16.41
C TYR A 88 4.19 -15.03 -15.05
N LEU A 89 2.88 -15.17 -14.85
CA LEU A 89 2.32 -15.69 -13.60
C LEU A 89 2.71 -17.17 -13.40
N ASN A 90 2.69 -17.97 -14.47
CA ASN A 90 3.04 -19.39 -14.43
C ASN A 90 4.51 -19.63 -14.07
N ASN A 91 5.42 -18.70 -14.39
CA ASN A 91 6.84 -18.82 -14.08
C ASN A 91 7.23 -18.18 -12.74
N ASN A 92 6.49 -17.17 -12.26
CA ASN A 92 6.90 -16.38 -11.09
C ASN A 92 5.99 -16.53 -9.86
N VAL A 93 4.67 -16.59 -10.06
CA VAL A 93 3.68 -16.54 -8.97
C VAL A 93 3.23 -17.94 -8.57
N PHE A 94 2.77 -18.74 -9.54
CA PHE A 94 2.24 -20.07 -9.26
C PHE A 94 3.25 -21.08 -8.70
N PRO A 95 4.53 -21.09 -9.10
CA PRO A 95 5.51 -21.99 -8.50
C PRO A 95 5.70 -21.72 -7.00
N SER A 96 5.75 -20.46 -6.61
CA SER A 96 5.86 -20.04 -5.20
C SER A 96 4.62 -20.45 -4.41
N LEU A 97 3.43 -20.29 -4.99
CA LEU A 97 2.18 -20.71 -4.38
C LEU A 97 2.11 -22.24 -4.19
N LEU A 98 2.44 -23.00 -5.23
CA LEU A 98 2.48 -24.47 -5.18
C LEU A 98 3.54 -24.99 -4.19
N ALA A 99 4.68 -24.30 -4.07
CA ALA A 99 5.69 -24.65 -3.08
C ALA A 99 5.13 -24.50 -1.65
N LEU A 100 4.44 -23.39 -1.35
CA LEU A 100 3.80 -23.17 -0.04
C LEU A 100 2.72 -24.22 0.26
N MET A 101 1.92 -24.60 -0.74
CA MET A 101 0.86 -25.60 -0.57
C MET A 101 1.39 -27.01 -0.28
N ASN A 102 2.62 -27.32 -0.71
CA ASN A 102 3.26 -28.61 -0.46
C ASN A 102 4.08 -28.64 0.84
N MET A 103 4.15 -27.53 1.59
CA MET A 103 4.84 -27.50 2.88
C MET A 103 4.01 -28.13 3.99
N ASN A 104 4.69 -28.71 4.99
CA ASN A 104 4.04 -29.05 6.25
C ASN A 104 3.52 -27.77 6.92
N THR A 105 2.33 -27.84 7.53
CA THR A 105 1.67 -26.73 8.24
C THR A 105 2.59 -26.00 9.22
N GLU A 106 3.44 -26.72 9.96
CA GLU A 106 4.38 -26.09 10.90
C GLU A 106 5.44 -25.25 10.18
N THR A 107 6.01 -25.78 9.10
CA THR A 107 7.00 -25.09 8.26
C THR A 107 6.37 -23.89 7.55
N LEU A 108 5.16 -24.06 7.02
CA LEU A 108 4.39 -23.01 6.37
C LEU A 108 4.14 -21.83 7.32
N ALA A 109 3.64 -22.10 8.53
CA ALA A 109 3.37 -21.05 9.52
C ALA A 109 4.65 -20.28 9.90
N LYS A 110 5.78 -20.99 10.04
CA LYS A 110 7.08 -20.36 10.36
C LYS A 110 7.62 -19.51 9.21
N SER A 111 7.62 -20.01 7.97
CA SER A 111 8.17 -19.26 6.83
C SER A 111 7.33 -18.01 6.53
N VAL A 112 6.01 -18.17 6.47
CA VAL A 112 5.07 -17.06 6.23
C VAL A 112 5.09 -16.09 7.40
N GLY A 113 5.29 -16.56 8.64
CA GLY A 113 5.41 -15.69 9.81
C GLY A 113 6.61 -14.73 9.71
N ILE A 114 7.78 -15.21 9.33
CA ILE A 114 8.97 -14.35 9.19
C ILE A 114 8.79 -13.41 8.00
N ASP A 115 8.45 -13.97 6.85
CA ASP A 115 8.42 -13.23 5.59
C ASP A 115 7.26 -12.23 5.51
N SER A 116 6.08 -12.63 5.97
CA SER A 116 4.86 -11.81 5.87
C SER A 116 4.57 -10.96 7.09
N ILE A 117 5.25 -11.15 8.23
CA ILE A 117 4.96 -10.37 9.45
C ILE A 117 6.19 -9.60 9.93
N ILE A 118 7.34 -10.26 10.12
CA ILE A 118 8.53 -9.61 10.69
C ILE A 118 9.15 -8.62 9.70
N LEU A 119 9.41 -9.05 8.47
CA LEU A 119 10.04 -8.19 7.45
C LEU A 119 9.19 -6.93 7.13
N PRO A 120 7.85 -7.04 6.93
CA PRO A 120 7.01 -5.87 6.71
C PRO A 120 6.95 -4.97 7.94
N ALA A 121 6.99 -5.51 9.17
CA ALA A 121 7.02 -4.70 10.38
C ALA A 121 8.30 -3.85 10.48
N ILE A 122 9.46 -4.42 10.13
CA ILE A 122 10.72 -3.69 10.03
C ILE A 122 10.62 -2.60 8.95
N GLY A 123 10.10 -2.94 7.77
CA GLY A 123 9.85 -1.95 6.71
C GLY A 123 8.91 -0.84 7.17
N GLY A 124 7.84 -1.18 7.90
CA GLY A 124 6.86 -0.26 8.46
C GLY A 124 7.45 0.72 9.46
N PHE A 125 8.35 0.24 10.31
CA PHE A 125 9.10 1.11 11.21
C PHE A 125 9.95 2.11 10.43
N ILE A 126 10.70 1.64 9.42
CA ILE A 126 11.57 2.49 8.60
C ILE A 126 10.73 3.54 7.85
N GLY A 127 9.71 3.11 7.10
CA GLY A 127 8.84 4.02 6.34
C GLY A 127 8.09 5.01 7.25
N GLY A 128 7.65 4.55 8.43
CA GLY A 128 6.99 5.41 9.42
C GLY A 128 7.93 6.43 10.05
N ALA A 129 9.21 6.10 10.23
CA ALA A 129 10.21 7.01 10.77
C ALA A 129 10.52 8.17 9.81
N MET A 130 10.56 7.90 8.50
CA MET A 130 10.86 8.89 7.45
C MET A 130 9.89 10.09 7.46
N LEU A 131 8.61 9.85 7.75
CA LEU A 131 7.55 10.87 7.75
C LEU A 131 7.04 11.23 9.16
N SER A 132 7.81 10.90 10.22
CA SER A 132 7.38 11.18 11.60
C SER A 132 7.40 12.66 11.99
N ARG A 133 8.08 13.51 11.21
CA ARG A 133 8.02 14.97 11.35
C ARG A 133 6.85 15.46 10.50
N GLY A 134 5.74 15.83 11.14
CA GLY A 134 4.56 16.33 10.44
C GLY A 134 4.90 17.46 9.48
N TYR A 135 4.32 17.42 8.28
CA TYR A 135 4.36 18.56 7.38
C TYR A 135 3.44 19.64 7.94
N VAL A 136 4.02 20.80 8.26
CA VAL A 136 3.24 22.02 8.46
C VAL A 136 2.74 22.42 7.08
N VAL A 137 1.45 22.26 6.83
CA VAL A 137 0.80 22.89 5.67
C VAL A 137 0.73 24.36 6.02
N GLN A 138 1.74 25.12 5.61
CA GLN A 138 1.65 26.57 5.63
C GLN A 138 0.71 26.93 4.49
N GLU A 139 -0.54 27.26 4.82
CA GLU A 139 -1.42 27.97 3.89
C GLU A 139 -0.67 29.26 3.56
N VAL A 140 -0.04 29.31 2.39
CA VAL A 140 0.48 30.57 1.85
C VAL A 140 -0.77 31.43 1.68
N PRO A 141 -0.89 32.57 2.37
CA PRO A 141 -1.99 33.49 2.11
C PRO A 141 -1.97 33.78 0.62
N ASP A 142 -3.12 33.66 -0.05
CA ASP A 142 -3.29 34.19 -1.39
C ASP A 142 -3.07 35.71 -1.33
N GLU A 143 -1.82 36.16 -1.35
CA GLU A 143 -1.44 37.51 -1.74
C GLU A 143 -1.64 37.60 -3.25
N GLY A 144 -2.90 37.59 -3.66
CA GLY A 144 -3.22 37.37 -5.06
C GLY A 144 -4.69 37.17 -5.35
N GLY A 145 -5.58 37.76 -4.54
CA GLY A 145 -6.90 38.15 -5.03
C GLY A 145 -6.81 39.21 -6.12
N ALA A 146 -6.12 38.93 -7.22
CA ALA A 146 -6.42 39.54 -8.49
C ALA A 146 -7.69 38.83 -8.96
N ALA A 147 -8.84 39.47 -8.71
CA ALA A 147 -10.05 39.19 -9.44
C ALA A 147 -9.68 38.98 -10.93
N PRO A 148 -10.24 37.98 -11.64
CA PRO A 148 -10.02 37.86 -13.07
C PRO A 148 -10.33 39.24 -13.66
N ALA A 149 -9.30 39.88 -14.24
CA ALA A 149 -9.45 41.19 -14.83
C ALA A 149 -10.67 41.09 -15.75
N ALA A 150 -11.72 41.86 -15.43
CA ALA A 150 -12.90 41.93 -16.25
C ALA A 150 -12.41 42.19 -17.67
N ALA A 151 -12.72 41.28 -18.58
CA ALA A 151 -12.44 41.47 -20.00
C ALA A 151 -12.95 42.88 -20.37
N PRO A 152 -12.19 43.69 -21.12
CA PRO A 152 -12.68 44.98 -21.58
C PRO A 152 -14.01 44.73 -22.28
N SER A 153 -15.10 45.20 -21.68
CA SER A 153 -16.40 45.25 -22.35
C SER A 153 -16.24 46.23 -23.49
N GLU A 154 -16.13 45.69 -24.70
CA GLU A 154 -16.21 46.42 -25.96
C GLU A 154 -17.47 47.30 -25.91
N PRO A 155 -17.37 48.64 -25.96
CA PRO A 155 -18.56 49.47 -26.04
C PRO A 155 -19.20 49.24 -27.42
N LEU A 156 -20.36 48.60 -27.36
CA LEU A 156 -21.35 48.44 -28.41
C LEU A 156 -21.99 49.83 -28.68
N ASP A 157 -21.28 50.71 -29.38
CA ASP A 157 -21.87 51.95 -29.90
C ASP A 157 -22.47 51.67 -31.28
N ALA A 158 -23.70 51.15 -31.23
CA ALA A 158 -24.64 51.21 -32.34
C ALA A 158 -25.55 52.44 -32.18
N ASP A 159 -25.48 53.30 -33.19
CA ASP A 159 -26.50 54.22 -33.70
C ASP A 159 -26.97 55.43 -32.86
N SER A 160 -26.74 56.64 -33.39
CA SER A 160 -27.81 57.44 -34.03
C SER A 160 -27.45 58.94 -34.17
N LYS A 161 -27.22 59.40 -35.40
CA LYS A 161 -27.94 60.51 -36.08
C LYS A 161 -27.43 60.73 -37.49
#